data_AF-A0A660ZLZ1-F1
#
_entry.id   AF-A0A660ZLZ1-F1
#
_cell.length_a   1.000
_cell.length_b   1.000
_cell.length_c   1.000
_cell.angle_alpha   90.00
_cell.angle_beta   90.00
_cell.angle_gamma   90.00
#
_symmetry.space_group_name_H-M   'P 1'
#
loop_
_entity.id
_entity.type
_entity.pdbx_description
1 polymer ?
#
loop_
_entity_poly.entity_id
_entity_poly.type
_entity_poly.pdbx_seq_one_letter_code
_entity_poly.pdbx_strand_id
1 'polypeptide(L)'
;MRQVRTAWLKRHRVFFAIMRGRGTPQYNELKESIEKNGILEPLNFFIGVEDGLCRLQNGHHRLSIAEDLGLETVPMETEIRRDIPFRGILPLMRLKNKEVRIENTSICNANCTICPRDKFTRAKTTMPVEHFRELAIQAKYLGADTVSIFGYGEPLCDPTIVEKVKVVTELGLESFITTNASLLNTDLSSRLLDAGLRHIRFSVHGLWDNYERVHRGLKFADVLRNTSNFIKQNRGQAKISVSVIPMRNEKIETFRDFWEYRVDWLEIWKPHNWTTGRAYRKKTKERKLTCGRPECGPIQIQADGKMVVCCFDYNGELEVGDTYKESIEDILGGDEFNSIREKHRNGDLSGLICATCDQLNVGDTNPLLYSNRDPECNINVTSSTKFKLEENEND
;
A
#
# COMPACT_ATOMS: atom_id res chain seq x y z
N MET A 1 25.57 30.95 17.52
CA MET A 1 24.99 31.85 16.48
C MET A 1 25.84 31.96 15.20
N ARG A 2 25.50 31.22 14.14
CA ARG A 2 25.87 31.55 12.74
C ARG A 2 24.58 31.76 11.97
N GLN A 3 24.41 32.89 11.27
CA GLN A 3 23.26 33.07 10.36
C GLN A 3 23.41 32.14 9.15
N VAL A 4 22.81 30.95 9.23
CA VAL A 4 22.66 30.07 8.07
C VAL A 4 21.55 30.64 7.20
N ARG A 5 21.90 31.23 6.05
CA ARG A 5 20.90 31.72 5.09
C ARG A 5 19.98 30.56 4.67
N THR A 6 18.66 30.79 4.76
CA THR A 6 17.57 29.86 4.40
C THR A 6 17.74 29.20 3.02
N ALA A 7 18.45 29.86 2.10
CA ALA A 7 18.83 29.32 0.79
C ALA A 7 19.66 28.01 0.83
N TRP A 8 20.38 27.68 1.92
CA TRP A 8 21.13 26.42 2.00
C TRP A 8 20.22 25.21 2.17
N LEU A 9 19.17 25.34 2.98
CA LEU A 9 18.14 24.31 3.17
C LEU A 9 17.32 24.08 1.88
N LYS A 10 17.03 25.15 1.13
CA LYS A 10 16.29 25.06 -0.15
C LYS A 10 17.05 24.34 -1.28
N ARG A 11 18.36 24.04 -1.12
CA ARG A 11 19.19 23.45 -2.19
C ARG A 11 19.40 21.94 -2.12
N HIS A 12 19.06 21.29 -1.02
CA HIS A 12 19.11 19.83 -0.89
C HIS A 12 17.68 19.31 -0.70
N ARG A 13 17.25 18.39 -1.56
CA ARG A 13 15.85 17.91 -1.67
C ARG A 13 15.48 16.98 -0.51
N VAL A 14 15.50 17.49 0.73
CA VAL A 14 14.95 16.83 1.92
C VAL A 14 13.52 17.34 2.12
N PHE A 15 12.63 16.79 1.30
CA PHE A 15 11.19 17.06 1.26
C PHE A 15 10.42 15.73 1.45
N PHE A 16 9.32 15.67 2.20
CA PHE A 16 8.79 16.72 3.10
C PHE A 16 7.94 16.09 4.22
N ALA A 17 7.76 16.83 5.33
CA ALA A 17 6.85 16.46 6.42
C ALA A 17 6.28 17.76 7.03
N ILE A 18 5.30 18.34 6.34
CA ILE A 18 4.53 19.47 6.88
C ILE A 18 3.56 18.90 7.91
N MET A 19 3.88 19.04 9.19
CA MET A 19 2.85 18.98 10.24
C MET A 19 1.90 20.16 10.01
N ARG A 20 0.72 19.92 9.43
CA ARG A 20 -0.38 20.91 9.35
C ARG A 20 -1.02 21.11 10.72
N GLY A 21 -0.22 21.57 11.69
CA GLY A 21 -0.60 21.74 13.08
C GLY A 21 -1.18 23.12 13.42
N ARG A 22 -1.78 23.85 12.48
CA ARG A 22 -2.41 25.17 12.77
C ARG A 22 -3.50 24.99 13.83
N GLY A 23 -3.29 25.57 15.01
CA GLY A 23 -4.18 25.43 16.17
C GLY A 23 -3.74 24.40 17.21
N THR A 24 -2.68 23.61 16.99
CA THR A 24 -2.08 22.77 18.05
C THR A 24 -1.50 23.62 19.18
N PRO A 25 -1.40 23.10 20.43
CA PRO A 25 -0.83 23.86 21.55
C PRO A 25 0.57 24.41 21.26
N GLN A 26 1.45 23.61 20.64
CA GLN A 26 2.82 23.99 20.31
C GLN A 26 2.88 25.02 19.16
N TYR A 27 1.94 24.95 18.21
CA TYR A 27 1.77 26.01 17.20
C TYR A 27 1.33 27.31 17.86
N ASN A 28 0.33 27.27 18.73
CA ASN A 28 -0.23 28.46 19.38
C ASN A 28 0.79 29.11 20.32
N GLU A 29 1.52 28.33 21.12
CA GLU A 29 2.58 28.80 22.02
C GLU A 29 3.72 29.48 21.26
N LEU A 30 4.23 28.84 20.19
CA LEU A 30 5.29 29.43 19.38
C LEU A 30 4.82 30.67 18.61
N LYS A 31 3.59 30.63 18.08
CA LYS A 31 2.95 31.78 17.43
C LYS A 31 2.81 32.96 18.39
N GLU A 32 2.22 32.75 19.57
CA GLU A 32 2.03 33.80 20.58
C GLU A 32 3.38 34.38 21.02
N SER A 33 4.39 33.54 21.21
CA SER A 33 5.74 33.99 21.56
C SER A 33 6.36 34.90 20.47
N ILE A 34 6.22 34.51 19.19
CA ILE A 34 6.70 35.30 18.04
C ILE A 34 5.88 36.60 17.87
N GLU A 35 4.55 36.56 17.98
CA GLU A 35 3.69 37.73 17.83
C GLU A 35 3.90 38.75 18.96
N LYS A 36 4.14 38.28 20.19
CA LYS A 36 4.28 39.12 21.38
C LYS A 36 5.67 39.73 21.55
N ASN A 37 6.73 38.99 21.21
CA ASN A 37 8.11 39.36 21.53
C ASN A 37 9.01 39.52 20.30
N GLY A 38 8.58 39.03 19.12
CA GLY A 38 9.48 38.78 17.99
C GLY A 38 10.38 37.56 18.25
N ILE A 39 11.28 37.28 17.31
CA ILE A 39 12.23 36.16 17.44
C ILE A 39 13.48 36.60 18.22
N LEU A 40 13.33 36.80 19.53
CA LEU A 40 14.43 37.22 20.42
C LEU A 40 15.46 36.11 20.64
N GLU A 41 15.03 34.86 20.65
CA GLU A 41 15.88 33.68 20.84
C GLU A 41 15.99 32.84 19.56
N PRO A 42 17.16 32.26 19.26
CA PRO A 42 17.30 31.35 18.13
C PRO A 42 16.37 30.14 18.25
N LEU A 43 15.78 29.72 17.13
CA LEU A 43 15.17 28.39 17.05
C LEU A 43 16.28 27.33 17.18
N ASN A 44 16.16 26.45 18.18
CA ASN A 44 17.10 25.36 18.44
C ASN A 44 16.81 24.16 17.53
N PHE A 45 17.85 23.69 16.83
CA PHE A 45 17.81 22.54 15.94
C PHE A 45 18.88 21.53 16.30
N PHE A 46 18.51 20.25 16.27
CA PHE A 46 19.41 19.14 16.53
C PHE A 46 19.72 18.43 15.22
N ILE A 47 21.01 18.29 14.89
CA ILE A 47 21.48 17.63 13.68
C ILE A 47 22.26 16.37 14.09
N GLY A 48 21.75 15.21 13.68
CA GLY A 48 22.46 13.94 13.78
C GLY A 48 23.33 13.70 12.56
N VAL A 49 24.38 12.88 12.71
CA VAL A 49 25.21 12.41 11.59
C VAL A 49 25.10 10.89 11.50
N GLU A 50 24.65 10.39 10.35
CA GLU A 50 24.48 8.96 10.06
C GLU A 50 25.01 8.67 8.65
N ASP A 51 25.84 7.63 8.49
CA ASP A 51 26.51 7.27 7.23
C ASP A 51 27.28 8.44 6.56
N GLY A 52 27.82 9.35 7.37
CA GLY A 52 28.50 10.56 6.90
C GLY A 52 27.57 11.70 6.45
N LEU A 53 26.24 11.52 6.52
CA LEU A 53 25.23 12.50 6.16
C LEU A 53 24.64 13.19 7.39
N CYS A 54 24.60 14.53 7.36
CA CYS A 54 23.91 15.33 8.38
C CYS A 54 22.39 15.33 8.14
N ARG A 55 21.59 15.00 9.16
CA ARG A 55 20.12 14.99 9.10
C ARG A 55 19.51 15.76 10.28
N LEU A 56 18.44 16.51 10.01
CA LEU A 56 17.73 17.26 11.04
C LEU A 56 16.87 16.30 11.88
N GLN A 57 17.17 16.18 13.18
CA GLN A 57 16.46 15.31 14.12
C GLN A 57 15.23 15.97 14.76
N ASN A 58 15.33 17.26 15.10
CA ASN A 58 14.26 17.96 15.82
C ASN A 58 14.29 19.48 15.53
N GLY A 59 13.14 20.14 15.72
CA GLY A 59 12.91 21.57 15.47
C GLY A 59 12.23 21.89 14.14
N HIS A 60 12.09 20.93 13.21
CA HIS A 60 11.54 21.16 11.86
C HIS A 60 10.14 21.81 11.86
N HIS A 61 9.26 21.41 12.78
CA HIS A 61 7.92 22.00 12.95
C HIS A 61 7.99 23.51 13.26
N ARG A 62 9.03 23.97 13.98
CA ARG A 62 9.24 25.40 14.30
C ARG A 62 9.61 26.23 13.07
N LEU A 63 10.28 25.63 12.07
CA LEU A 63 10.51 26.27 10.77
C LEU A 63 9.21 26.39 9.98
N SER A 64 8.42 25.32 9.93
CA SER A 64 7.13 25.33 9.23
C SER A 64 6.20 26.41 9.80
N ILE A 65 6.18 26.60 11.12
CA ILE A 65 5.41 27.66 11.80
C ILE A 65 5.95 29.04 11.41
N ALA A 66 7.27 29.23 11.35
CA ALA A 66 7.85 30.52 10.98
C ALA A 66 7.61 30.89 9.51
N GLU A 67 7.66 29.92 8.59
CA GLU A 67 7.27 30.11 7.18
C GLU A 67 5.75 30.42 7.06
N ASP A 68 4.89 29.75 7.83
CA ASP A 68 3.45 30.02 7.90
C ASP A 68 3.11 31.44 8.37
N LEU A 69 3.97 32.03 9.22
CA LEU A 69 3.89 33.40 9.71
C LEU A 69 4.56 34.43 8.78
N GLY A 70 5.06 34.00 7.62
CA GLY A 70 5.63 34.89 6.60
C GLY A 70 7.03 35.45 6.93
N LEU A 71 7.78 34.81 7.83
CA LEU A 71 9.09 35.30 8.27
C LEU A 71 10.19 35.00 7.23
N GLU A 72 10.73 36.05 6.59
CA GLU A 72 11.80 35.91 5.59
C GLU A 72 13.14 35.42 6.17
N THR A 73 13.41 35.74 7.44
CA THR A 73 14.63 35.34 8.15
C THR A 73 14.33 34.95 9.60
N VAL A 74 14.99 33.90 10.07
CA VAL A 74 14.84 33.37 11.43
C VAL A 74 16.23 33.08 12.00
N PRO A 75 16.59 33.58 13.20
CA PRO A 75 17.82 33.15 13.86
C PRO A 75 17.73 31.66 14.23
N MET A 76 18.77 30.91 13.91
CA MET A 76 18.87 29.47 14.16
C MET A 76 20.12 29.17 15.00
N GLU A 77 19.98 28.26 15.96
CA GLU A 77 21.10 27.64 16.67
C GLU A 77 21.07 26.13 16.38
N THR A 78 22.23 25.57 16.03
CA THR A 78 22.34 24.18 15.58
C THR A 78 23.35 23.43 16.43
N GLU A 79 22.91 22.37 17.11
CA GLU A 79 23.79 21.45 17.81
C GLU A 79 24.01 20.18 16.98
N ILE A 80 25.27 19.78 16.78
CA ILE A 80 25.64 18.54 16.09
C ILE A 80 26.08 17.53 17.13
N ARG A 81 25.37 16.40 17.25
CA ARG A 81 25.74 15.29 18.14
C ARG A 81 26.10 14.05 17.32
N ARG A 82 27.21 13.38 17.66
CA ARG A 82 27.79 12.25 16.90
C ARG A 82 27.66 10.90 17.62
N ASP A 83 27.23 10.98 18.87
CA ASP A 83 27.47 10.00 19.93
C ASP A 83 26.19 9.69 20.74
N ILE A 84 25.05 10.24 20.31
CA ILE A 84 23.71 9.80 20.72
C ILE A 84 23.16 8.90 19.62
N PRO A 85 22.86 7.61 19.89
CA PRO A 85 22.17 6.74 18.93
C PRO A 85 20.85 7.39 18.51
N PHE A 86 20.43 7.19 17.26
CA PHE A 86 19.16 7.71 16.74
C PHE A 86 17.97 6.97 17.40
N ARG A 87 17.71 7.25 18.69
CA ARG A 87 16.36 7.18 19.26
C ARG A 87 15.58 8.31 18.58
N GLY A 88 15.14 8.01 17.36
CA GLY A 88 14.40 8.95 16.55
C GLY A 88 13.11 9.36 17.24
N ILE A 89 12.41 10.29 16.61
CA ILE A 89 10.96 10.36 16.77
C ILE A 89 10.46 8.97 16.38
N LEU A 90 10.16 8.15 17.39
CA LEU A 90 9.42 6.92 17.18
C LEU A 90 8.04 7.35 16.72
N PRO A 91 7.46 6.70 15.71
CA PRO A 91 6.10 7.00 15.33
C PRO A 91 5.19 6.74 16.54
N LEU A 92 4.17 7.58 16.69
CA LEU A 92 3.13 7.45 17.72
C LEU A 92 2.44 6.08 17.61
N MET A 93 2.43 5.49 16.42
CA MET A 93 2.02 4.11 16.19
C MET A 93 2.91 3.36 15.19
N ARG A 94 2.97 2.03 15.28
CA ARG A 94 3.56 1.18 14.23
C ARG A 94 2.49 0.40 13.51
N LEU A 95 2.74 0.06 12.24
CA LEU A 95 1.88 -0.86 11.53
C LEU A 95 1.99 -2.25 12.16
N LYS A 96 0.85 -2.84 12.57
CA LYS A 96 0.78 -4.26 12.90
C LYS A 96 1.18 -5.09 11.67
N ASN A 97 0.51 -4.82 10.55
CA ASN A 97 0.80 -5.41 9.26
C ASN A 97 1.87 -4.61 8.52
N LYS A 98 3.03 -5.22 8.26
CA LYS A 98 4.17 -4.56 7.60
C LYS A 98 4.03 -4.37 6.08
N GLU A 99 2.87 -4.72 5.52
CA GLU A 99 2.51 -4.42 4.13
C GLU A 99 1.71 -3.13 4.01
N VAL A 100 2.15 -2.24 3.11
CA VAL A 100 1.32 -1.14 2.59
C VAL A 100 1.03 -1.38 1.12
N ARG A 101 -0.25 -1.25 0.72
CA ARG A 101 -0.67 -1.34 -0.69
C ARG A 101 -0.93 0.03 -1.25
N ILE A 102 -0.34 0.29 -2.41
CA ILE A 102 -0.45 1.54 -3.15
C ILE A 102 -0.87 1.21 -4.57
N GLU A 103 -2.10 1.60 -4.93
CA GLU A 103 -2.60 1.52 -6.31
C GLU A 103 -1.84 2.55 -7.15
N ASN A 104 -0.90 2.10 -7.97
CA ASN A 104 -0.10 3.00 -8.80
C ASN A 104 -0.89 3.60 -9.97
N THR A 105 -1.94 2.90 -10.44
CA THR A 105 -2.88 3.37 -11.45
C THR A 105 -4.23 2.66 -11.30
N SER A 106 -5.33 3.37 -11.61
CA SER A 106 -6.68 2.78 -11.75
C SER A 106 -7.00 2.40 -13.21
N ILE A 107 -6.09 2.67 -14.15
CA ILE A 107 -6.22 2.32 -15.58
C ILE A 107 -5.94 0.83 -15.79
N CYS A 108 -6.66 0.18 -16.70
CA CYS A 108 -6.37 -1.19 -17.13
C CYS A 108 -6.80 -1.45 -18.58
N ASN A 109 -6.08 -2.36 -19.23
CA ASN A 109 -6.32 -2.85 -20.58
C ASN A 109 -7.28 -4.06 -20.70
N ALA A 110 -7.93 -4.49 -19.61
CA ALA A 110 -8.81 -5.67 -19.58
C ALA A 110 -10.16 -5.39 -18.91
N ASN A 111 -11.20 -6.15 -19.28
CA ASN A 111 -12.55 -6.07 -18.71
C ASN A 111 -13.01 -7.42 -18.16
N CYS A 112 -12.26 -7.95 -17.20
CA CYS A 112 -12.42 -9.32 -16.72
C CYS A 112 -13.78 -9.54 -16.04
N THR A 113 -14.47 -10.64 -16.36
CA THR A 113 -15.83 -10.93 -15.86
C THR A 113 -15.91 -11.00 -14.33
N ILE A 114 -14.83 -11.48 -13.69
CA ILE A 114 -14.70 -11.57 -12.23
C ILE A 114 -14.48 -10.21 -11.54
N CYS A 115 -14.06 -9.16 -12.26
CA CYS A 115 -13.66 -7.88 -11.70
C CYS A 115 -14.80 -6.85 -11.85
N PRO A 116 -15.16 -6.05 -10.84
CA PRO A 116 -16.31 -5.14 -10.88
C PRO A 116 -16.11 -3.87 -11.74
N ARG A 117 -15.27 -3.93 -12.78
CA ARG A 117 -14.93 -2.79 -13.69
C ARG A 117 -16.14 -2.16 -14.37
N ASP A 118 -17.19 -2.93 -14.62
CA ASP A 118 -18.49 -2.49 -15.14
C ASP A 118 -19.27 -1.56 -14.19
N LYS A 119 -18.91 -1.56 -12.90
CA LYS A 119 -19.51 -0.72 -11.83
C LYS A 119 -18.54 0.33 -11.30
N PHE A 120 -17.36 0.45 -11.90
CA PHE A 120 -16.27 1.28 -11.40
C PHE A 120 -16.53 2.76 -11.71
N THR A 121 -16.68 3.57 -10.66
CA THR A 121 -17.04 5.00 -10.77
C THR A 121 -15.87 5.96 -10.49
N ARG A 122 -14.78 5.49 -9.86
CA ARG A 122 -13.61 6.32 -9.57
C ARG A 122 -12.95 6.86 -10.85
N ALA A 123 -12.32 8.01 -10.73
CA ALA A 123 -11.56 8.61 -11.82
C ALA A 123 -10.42 7.69 -12.30
N LYS A 124 -10.20 7.65 -13.61
CA LYS A 124 -9.05 6.97 -14.20
C LYS A 124 -7.82 7.85 -14.04
N THR A 125 -6.86 7.43 -13.22
CA THR A 125 -5.66 8.19 -12.90
C THR A 125 -4.46 7.27 -12.67
N THR A 126 -3.27 7.85 -12.67
CA THR A 126 -1.99 7.22 -12.34
C THR A 126 -1.28 8.11 -11.34
N MET A 127 -0.90 7.56 -10.19
CA MET A 127 -0.22 8.31 -9.13
C MET A 127 1.16 8.82 -9.62
N PRO A 128 1.56 10.07 -9.37
CA PRO A 128 2.92 10.54 -9.66
C PRO A 128 4.00 9.74 -8.88
N VAL A 129 5.21 9.65 -9.42
CA VAL A 129 6.34 8.96 -8.76
C VAL A 129 6.76 9.69 -7.49
N GLU A 130 6.65 11.02 -7.49
CA GLU A 130 6.93 11.90 -6.38
C GLU A 130 6.05 11.54 -5.17
N HIS A 131 4.74 11.50 -5.36
CA HIS A 131 3.81 11.16 -4.28
C HIS A 131 3.95 9.70 -3.86
N PHE A 132 4.14 8.77 -4.81
CA PHE A 132 4.43 7.38 -4.48
C PHE A 132 5.68 7.24 -3.58
N ARG A 133 6.74 8.04 -3.82
CA ARG A 133 7.94 8.07 -2.98
C ARG A 133 7.66 8.64 -1.59
N GLU A 134 6.85 9.69 -1.46
CA GLU A 134 6.41 10.23 -0.17
C GLU A 134 5.68 9.15 0.66
N LEU A 135 4.76 8.42 0.04
CA LEU A 135 4.02 7.32 0.69
C LEU A 135 4.93 6.16 1.09
N ALA A 136 5.89 5.77 0.23
CA ALA A 136 6.83 4.70 0.55
C ALA A 136 7.80 5.07 1.70
N ILE A 137 8.18 6.35 1.81
CA ILE A 137 8.96 6.87 2.95
C ILE A 137 8.14 6.80 4.24
N GLN A 138 6.87 7.24 4.21
CA GLN A 138 5.97 7.16 5.36
C GLN A 138 5.70 5.70 5.79
N ALA A 139 5.48 4.80 4.83
CA ALA A 139 5.33 3.36 5.09
C ALA A 139 6.55 2.79 5.83
N LYS A 140 7.77 3.08 5.35
CA LYS A 140 9.02 2.65 6.00
C LYS A 140 9.14 3.20 7.42
N TYR A 141 8.82 4.49 7.62
CA TYR A 141 8.85 5.14 8.93
C TYR A 141 7.91 4.47 9.94
N LEU A 142 6.70 4.08 9.51
CA LEU A 142 5.73 3.35 10.32
C LEU A 142 6.07 1.84 10.52
N GLY A 143 7.18 1.37 9.94
CA GLY A 143 7.71 0.02 10.14
C GLY A 143 7.31 -1.01 9.08
N ALA A 144 6.83 -0.58 7.91
CA ALA A 144 6.61 -1.48 6.78
C ALA A 144 7.92 -2.11 6.29
N ASP A 145 7.83 -3.34 5.79
CA ASP A 145 8.89 -4.05 5.07
C ASP A 145 8.52 -4.29 3.59
N THR A 146 7.23 -4.25 3.25
CA THR A 146 6.70 -4.62 1.93
C THR A 146 5.82 -3.51 1.36
N VAL A 147 6.08 -3.11 0.11
CA VAL A 147 5.18 -2.23 -0.66
C VAL A 147 4.57 -3.01 -1.82
N SER A 148 3.26 -3.17 -1.73
CA SER A 148 2.44 -3.85 -2.74
C SER A 148 1.91 -2.83 -3.76
N ILE A 149 2.42 -2.90 -4.98
CA ILE A 149 2.13 -1.99 -6.09
C ILE A 149 1.02 -2.60 -6.96
N PHE A 150 -0.23 -2.50 -6.50
CA PHE A 150 -1.43 -2.90 -7.24
C PHE A 150 -2.71 -2.33 -6.60
N GLY A 151 -3.81 -2.41 -7.35
CA GLY A 151 -5.15 -2.09 -6.88
C GLY A 151 -6.19 -2.58 -7.88
N TYR A 152 -7.04 -1.69 -8.38
CA TYR A 152 -8.06 -1.96 -9.39
C TYR A 152 -7.69 -1.57 -10.82
N GLY A 153 -6.49 -1.02 -11.05
CA GLY A 153 -5.89 -0.94 -12.39
C GLY A 153 -5.14 -2.22 -12.80
N GLU A 154 -4.36 -2.12 -13.87
CA GLU A 154 -3.26 -3.03 -14.19
C GLU A 154 -1.97 -2.25 -13.96
N PRO A 155 -1.09 -2.67 -13.03
CA PRO A 155 0.10 -1.90 -12.69
C PRO A 155 1.02 -1.59 -13.87
N LEU A 156 1.04 -2.44 -14.90
CA LEU A 156 1.86 -2.23 -16.11
C LEU A 156 1.24 -1.26 -17.13
N CYS A 157 0.04 -0.71 -16.89
CA CYS A 157 -0.49 0.43 -17.63
C CYS A 157 0.17 1.76 -17.21
N ASP A 158 0.88 1.78 -16.09
CA ASP A 158 1.64 2.92 -15.60
C ASP A 158 3.03 2.96 -16.26
N PRO A 159 3.35 4.00 -17.06
CA PRO A 159 4.66 4.11 -17.71
C PRO A 159 5.82 4.31 -16.73
N THR A 160 5.53 4.61 -15.45
CA THR A 160 6.51 4.88 -14.38
C THR A 160 6.68 3.72 -13.39
N ILE A 161 6.15 2.53 -13.70
CA ILE A 161 6.18 1.36 -12.80
C ILE A 161 7.61 0.93 -12.42
N VAL A 162 8.57 1.05 -13.35
CA VAL A 162 9.98 0.68 -13.10
C VAL A 162 10.62 1.64 -12.10
N GLU A 163 10.34 2.93 -12.24
CA GLU A 163 10.80 3.99 -11.35
C GLU A 163 10.21 3.81 -9.93
N LYS A 164 8.94 3.39 -9.83
CA LYS A 164 8.28 3.06 -8.56
C LYS A 164 8.86 1.81 -7.90
N VAL A 165 9.17 0.74 -8.65
CA VAL A 165 9.92 -0.41 -8.10
C VAL A 165 11.26 0.04 -7.55
N LYS A 166 12.02 0.85 -8.32
CA LYS A 166 13.31 1.38 -7.91
C LYS A 166 13.22 2.22 -6.62
N VAL A 167 12.17 3.02 -6.45
CA VAL A 167 11.90 3.77 -5.20
C VAL A 167 11.79 2.83 -4.00
N VAL A 168 11.06 1.71 -4.13
CA VAL A 168 10.87 0.73 -3.05
C VAL A 168 12.23 0.07 -2.70
N THR A 169 13.01 -0.32 -3.71
CA THR A 169 14.33 -0.93 -3.53
C THR A 169 15.36 0.05 -2.95
N GLU A 170 15.39 1.32 -3.37
CA GLU A 170 16.23 2.38 -2.79
C GLU A 170 15.93 2.61 -1.29
N LEU A 171 14.69 2.36 -0.87
CA LEU A 171 14.28 2.44 0.53
C LEU A 171 14.58 1.15 1.30
N GLY A 172 15.12 0.09 0.67
CA GLY A 172 15.36 -1.20 1.32
C GLY A 172 14.07 -1.93 1.74
N LEU A 173 12.98 -1.67 1.01
CA LEU A 173 11.69 -2.35 1.14
C LEU A 173 11.57 -3.41 0.04
N GLU A 174 10.73 -4.42 0.26
CA GLU A 174 10.44 -5.44 -0.74
C GLU A 174 9.24 -5.04 -1.60
N SER A 175 9.38 -5.13 -2.93
CA SER A 175 8.36 -4.74 -3.90
C SER A 175 7.51 -5.93 -4.36
N PHE A 176 6.18 -5.78 -4.32
CA PHE A 176 5.23 -6.79 -4.76
C PHE A 176 4.32 -6.24 -5.85
N ILE A 177 4.37 -6.79 -7.08
CA ILE A 177 3.44 -6.45 -8.17
C ILE A 177 2.43 -7.57 -8.39
N THR A 178 1.15 -7.23 -8.54
CA THR A 178 0.12 -8.15 -9.07
C THR A 178 -0.34 -7.67 -10.44
N THR A 179 -0.15 -8.47 -11.48
CA THR A 179 -0.38 -8.10 -12.89
C THR A 179 -1.11 -9.20 -13.66
N ASN A 180 -1.88 -8.82 -14.69
CA ASN A 180 -2.42 -9.72 -15.71
C ASN A 180 -1.36 -10.19 -16.73
N ALA A 181 -0.13 -9.67 -16.65
CA ALA A 181 1.05 -9.98 -17.47
C ALA A 181 0.92 -9.76 -19.00
N SER A 182 -0.19 -9.23 -19.50
CA SER A 182 -0.39 -9.00 -20.94
C SER A 182 0.49 -7.90 -21.53
N LEU A 183 0.93 -6.94 -20.71
CA LEU A 183 1.82 -5.84 -21.09
C LEU A 183 3.31 -6.15 -20.83
N LEU A 184 3.63 -7.27 -20.17
CA LEU A 184 5.02 -7.70 -20.02
C LEU A 184 5.62 -8.03 -21.39
N ASN A 185 6.89 -7.67 -21.55
CA ASN A 185 7.72 -8.05 -22.68
C ASN A 185 9.17 -8.20 -22.18
N THR A 186 10.10 -8.60 -23.05
CA THR A 186 11.49 -8.88 -22.67
C THR A 186 12.22 -7.67 -22.08
N ASP A 187 11.98 -6.46 -22.59
CA ASP A 187 12.58 -5.21 -22.08
C ASP A 187 12.02 -4.86 -20.70
N LEU A 188 10.69 -4.72 -20.60
CA LEU A 188 10.02 -4.37 -19.34
C LEU A 188 10.32 -5.40 -18.23
N SER A 189 10.41 -6.69 -18.59
CA SER A 189 10.78 -7.74 -17.63
C SER A 189 12.22 -7.58 -17.13
N SER A 190 13.18 -7.25 -18.01
CA SER A 190 14.55 -6.95 -17.57
C SER A 190 14.55 -5.72 -16.65
N ARG A 191 13.98 -4.60 -17.12
CA ARG A 191 13.96 -3.33 -16.37
C ARG A 191 13.32 -3.45 -14.99
N LEU A 192 12.28 -4.27 -14.82
CA LEU A 192 11.68 -4.55 -13.51
C LEU A 192 12.62 -5.36 -12.60
N LEU A 193 13.29 -6.39 -13.13
CA LEU A 193 14.28 -7.17 -12.38
C LEU A 193 15.50 -6.32 -12.00
N ASP A 194 16.04 -5.56 -12.96
CA ASP A 194 17.17 -4.64 -12.81
C ASP A 194 16.86 -3.49 -11.82
N ALA A 195 15.60 -3.09 -11.69
CA ALA A 195 15.13 -2.12 -10.70
C ALA A 195 14.99 -2.72 -9.28
N GLY A 196 15.13 -4.04 -9.11
CA GLY A 196 15.02 -4.73 -7.83
C GLY A 196 13.62 -5.26 -7.48
N LEU A 197 12.81 -5.64 -8.48
CA LEU A 197 11.51 -6.27 -8.23
C LEU A 197 11.67 -7.57 -7.42
N ARG A 198 11.00 -7.66 -6.27
CA ARG A 198 11.13 -8.83 -5.39
C ARG A 198 10.07 -9.90 -5.57
N HIS A 199 8.82 -9.54 -5.81
CA HIS A 199 7.73 -10.49 -5.98
C HIS A 199 6.82 -10.05 -7.12
N ILE A 200 6.59 -10.93 -8.09
CA ILE A 200 5.54 -10.78 -9.10
C ILE A 200 4.45 -11.85 -8.94
N ARG A 201 3.19 -11.43 -9.07
CA ARG A 201 2.01 -12.29 -9.10
C ARG A 201 1.29 -12.15 -10.43
N PHE A 202 1.15 -13.26 -11.13
CA PHE A 202 0.38 -13.33 -12.37
C PHE A 202 -1.06 -13.73 -12.07
N SER A 203 -2.01 -12.85 -12.38
CA SER A 203 -3.45 -13.09 -12.26
C SER A 203 -3.95 -13.85 -13.50
N VAL A 204 -3.80 -15.17 -13.50
CA VAL A 204 -4.21 -16.07 -14.58
C VAL A 204 -5.41 -16.88 -14.12
N HIS A 205 -6.61 -16.53 -14.61
CA HIS A 205 -7.86 -17.13 -14.13
C HIS A 205 -8.51 -17.89 -15.28
N GLY A 206 -8.51 -19.22 -15.18
CA GLY A 206 -8.79 -20.11 -16.29
C GLY A 206 -7.59 -20.35 -17.21
N LEU A 207 -7.72 -21.31 -18.12
CA LEU A 207 -6.74 -21.62 -19.17
C LEU A 207 -7.42 -21.60 -20.56
N TRP A 208 -6.63 -21.42 -21.62
CA TRP A 208 -7.08 -21.44 -23.03
C TRP A 208 -8.35 -20.59 -23.27
N ASP A 209 -9.38 -21.15 -23.91
CA ASP A 209 -10.68 -20.53 -24.15
C ASP A 209 -11.33 -19.95 -22.89
N ASN A 210 -11.19 -20.60 -21.73
CA ASN A 210 -11.81 -20.08 -20.52
C ASN A 210 -11.05 -18.88 -19.97
N TYR A 211 -9.72 -18.87 -20.08
CA TYR A 211 -8.93 -17.68 -19.77
C TYR A 211 -9.46 -16.47 -20.54
N GLU A 212 -9.65 -16.58 -21.86
CA GLU A 212 -10.11 -15.43 -22.68
C GLU A 212 -11.57 -15.03 -22.41
N ARG A 213 -12.41 -15.99 -21.99
CA ARG A 213 -13.79 -15.72 -21.54
C ARG A 213 -13.84 -15.00 -20.19
N VAL A 214 -12.87 -15.26 -19.31
CA VAL A 214 -12.73 -14.58 -18.02
C VAL A 214 -12.04 -13.22 -18.20
N HIS A 215 -10.85 -13.21 -18.78
CA HIS A 215 -10.00 -12.04 -19.05
C HIS A 215 -10.32 -11.38 -20.40
N ARG A 216 -11.55 -10.88 -20.54
CA ARG A 216 -12.02 -10.25 -21.79
C ARG A 216 -11.09 -9.11 -22.22
N GLY A 217 -10.62 -9.18 -23.47
CA GLY A 217 -9.66 -8.26 -24.06
C GLY A 217 -8.22 -8.79 -24.10
N LEU A 218 -7.92 -9.86 -23.35
CA LEU A 218 -6.60 -10.49 -23.32
C LEU A 218 -6.59 -11.82 -24.07
N LYS A 219 -5.39 -12.27 -24.47
CA LYS A 219 -5.16 -13.53 -25.16
C LYS A 219 -4.28 -14.46 -24.34
N PHE A 220 -4.68 -15.72 -24.21
CA PHE A 220 -3.97 -16.67 -23.35
C PHE A 220 -2.56 -16.95 -23.88
N ALA A 221 -2.40 -17.06 -25.20
CA ALA A 221 -1.11 -17.28 -25.84
C ALA A 221 -0.10 -16.14 -25.57
N ASP A 222 -0.57 -14.89 -25.55
CA ASP A 222 0.27 -13.73 -25.26
C ASP A 222 0.73 -13.73 -23.79
N VAL A 223 -0.21 -13.93 -22.86
CA VAL A 223 0.11 -13.98 -21.42
C VAL A 223 1.00 -15.17 -21.07
N LEU A 224 0.78 -16.34 -21.69
CA LEU A 224 1.65 -17.51 -21.52
C LEU A 224 3.08 -17.25 -22.03
N ARG A 225 3.22 -16.62 -23.20
CA ARG A 225 4.53 -16.21 -23.74
C ARG A 225 5.22 -15.19 -22.82
N ASN A 226 4.50 -14.16 -22.39
CA ASN A 226 5.04 -13.10 -21.57
C ASN A 226 5.51 -13.61 -20.19
N THR A 227 4.68 -14.42 -19.52
CA THR A 227 5.03 -15.06 -18.23
C THR A 227 6.20 -16.04 -18.38
N SER A 228 6.23 -16.85 -19.44
CA SER A 228 7.37 -17.75 -19.73
C SER A 228 8.69 -16.99 -19.94
N ASN A 229 8.63 -15.85 -20.65
CA ASN A 229 9.80 -14.99 -20.85
C ASN A 229 10.30 -14.39 -19.53
N PHE A 230 9.39 -13.87 -18.70
CA PHE A 230 9.75 -13.36 -17.37
C PHE A 230 10.38 -14.47 -16.50
N ILE A 231 9.78 -15.66 -16.43
CA ILE A 231 10.31 -16.81 -15.68
C ILE A 231 11.75 -17.14 -16.11
N LYS A 232 12.01 -17.14 -17.43
CA LYS A 232 13.35 -17.39 -18.00
C LYS A 232 14.36 -16.29 -17.68
N GLN A 233 13.94 -15.03 -17.65
CA GLN A 233 14.81 -13.88 -17.31
C GLN A 233 15.08 -13.75 -15.82
N ASN A 234 14.12 -14.13 -14.98
CA ASN A 234 14.15 -13.93 -13.52
C ASN A 234 15.41 -14.49 -12.84
N ARG A 235 15.84 -15.71 -13.21
CA ARG A 235 17.03 -16.40 -12.65
C ARG A 235 17.08 -16.44 -11.11
N GLY A 236 15.92 -16.38 -10.44
CA GLY A 236 15.78 -16.44 -8.98
C GLY A 236 15.86 -15.10 -8.24
N GLN A 237 15.92 -13.96 -8.95
CA GLN A 237 15.96 -12.62 -8.35
C GLN A 237 14.65 -12.27 -7.61
N ALA A 238 13.52 -12.46 -8.30
CA ALA A 238 12.18 -12.29 -7.78
C ALA A 238 11.53 -13.65 -7.46
N LYS A 239 10.58 -13.66 -6.51
CA LYS A 239 9.60 -14.74 -6.34
C LYS A 239 8.47 -14.58 -7.35
N ILE A 240 8.08 -15.69 -7.97
CA ILE A 240 7.03 -15.74 -8.98
C ILE A 240 5.84 -16.50 -8.40
N SER A 241 4.66 -15.89 -8.46
CA SER A 241 3.42 -16.53 -8.05
C SER A 241 2.32 -16.42 -9.11
N VAL A 242 1.38 -17.36 -9.08
CA VAL A 242 0.17 -17.34 -9.92
C VAL A 242 -1.05 -17.39 -9.01
N SER A 243 -2.01 -16.49 -9.27
CA SER A 243 -3.32 -16.51 -8.64
C SER A 243 -4.38 -16.94 -9.64
N VAL A 244 -5.11 -17.99 -9.31
CA VAL A 244 -6.20 -18.56 -10.13
C VAL A 244 -7.52 -18.38 -9.39
N ILE A 245 -8.57 -18.03 -10.12
CA ILE A 245 -9.96 -18.17 -9.67
C ILE A 245 -10.65 -19.12 -10.66
N PRO A 246 -10.92 -20.38 -10.28
CA PRO A 246 -11.61 -21.34 -11.16
C PRO A 246 -13.00 -20.84 -11.52
N MET A 247 -13.33 -20.84 -12.80
CA MET A 247 -14.65 -20.43 -13.30
C MET A 247 -15.25 -21.55 -14.15
N ARG A 248 -16.57 -21.55 -14.34
CA ARG A 248 -17.28 -22.52 -15.22
C ARG A 248 -16.98 -24.01 -14.90
N ASN A 249 -16.81 -24.35 -13.62
CA ASN A 249 -16.53 -25.70 -13.12
C ASN A 249 -15.16 -26.28 -13.57
N GLU A 250 -14.16 -25.43 -13.81
CA GLU A 250 -12.77 -25.87 -13.94
C GLU A 250 -12.29 -26.61 -12.69
N LYS A 251 -11.49 -27.65 -12.91
CA LYS A 251 -10.91 -28.50 -11.86
C LYS A 251 -9.63 -27.88 -11.31
N ILE A 252 -9.41 -28.05 -10.01
CA ILE A 252 -8.22 -27.53 -9.31
C ILE A 252 -6.95 -28.20 -9.88
N GLU A 253 -7.03 -29.51 -10.13
CA GLU A 253 -5.96 -30.36 -10.64
C GLU A 253 -5.40 -29.81 -11.97
N THR A 254 -6.27 -29.35 -12.87
CA THR A 254 -5.87 -28.78 -14.17
C THR A 254 -4.94 -27.57 -14.01
N PHE A 255 -5.11 -26.75 -12.97
CA PHE A 255 -4.22 -25.62 -12.68
C PHE A 255 -2.95 -26.05 -11.98
N ARG A 256 -3.03 -27.07 -11.12
CA ARG A 256 -1.89 -27.65 -10.41
C ARG A 256 -0.89 -28.24 -11.39
N ASP A 257 -1.37 -29.12 -12.27
CA ASP A 257 -0.62 -29.75 -13.37
C ASP A 257 -0.03 -28.71 -14.34
N PHE A 258 -0.64 -27.52 -14.46
CA PHE A 258 -0.14 -26.47 -15.33
C PHE A 258 0.84 -25.50 -14.64
N TRP A 259 0.67 -25.16 -13.36
CA TRP A 259 1.44 -24.07 -12.74
C TRP A 259 2.47 -24.52 -11.70
N GLU A 260 2.28 -25.63 -10.98
CA GLU A 260 3.14 -25.98 -9.82
C GLU A 260 4.63 -26.09 -10.16
N TYR A 261 4.99 -26.64 -11.32
CA TYR A 261 6.39 -26.76 -11.74
C TYR A 261 6.94 -25.53 -12.49
N ARG A 262 6.12 -24.50 -12.73
CA ARG A 262 6.49 -23.31 -13.51
C ARG A 262 6.82 -22.08 -12.64
N VAL A 263 6.34 -22.02 -11.40
CA VAL A 263 6.43 -20.84 -10.53
C VAL A 263 6.74 -21.26 -9.08
N ASP A 264 7.26 -20.36 -8.25
CA ASP A 264 7.45 -20.66 -6.83
C ASP A 264 6.11 -21.00 -6.15
N TRP A 265 5.10 -20.15 -6.38
CA TRP A 265 3.83 -20.22 -5.63
C TRP A 265 2.58 -20.23 -6.52
N LEU A 266 1.73 -21.24 -6.38
CA LEU A 266 0.40 -21.32 -6.95
C LEU A 266 -0.63 -21.15 -5.83
N GLU A 267 -1.55 -20.20 -5.98
CA GLU A 267 -2.70 -20.01 -5.11
C GLU A 267 -4.00 -20.07 -5.93
N ILE A 268 -4.94 -20.91 -5.52
CA ILE A 268 -6.23 -21.10 -6.21
C ILE A 268 -7.33 -20.66 -5.26
N TRP A 269 -8.10 -19.65 -5.64
CA TRP A 269 -9.07 -18.96 -4.79
C TRP A 269 -10.51 -19.15 -5.28
N LYS A 270 -11.47 -19.23 -4.37
CA LYS A 270 -12.90 -19.06 -4.65
C LYS A 270 -13.15 -17.62 -5.13
N PRO A 271 -14.07 -17.38 -6.07
CA PRO A 271 -14.46 -16.02 -6.45
C PRO A 271 -15.09 -15.26 -5.27
N HIS A 272 -14.93 -13.94 -5.24
CA HIS A 272 -15.46 -13.06 -4.17
C HIS A 272 -16.47 -12.06 -4.72
N ASN A 273 -17.41 -11.66 -3.87
CA ASN A 273 -18.48 -10.75 -4.28
C ASN A 273 -18.05 -9.29 -4.44
N TRP A 274 -16.82 -8.92 -4.08
CA TRP A 274 -16.33 -7.53 -4.07
C TRP A 274 -17.33 -6.60 -3.35
N THR A 275 -17.78 -7.03 -2.17
CA THR A 275 -18.89 -6.48 -1.38
C THR A 275 -20.22 -6.42 -2.14
N THR A 276 -20.37 -5.47 -3.06
CA THR A 276 -21.56 -5.19 -3.88
C THR A 276 -21.33 -5.46 -5.39
N GLY A 277 -20.08 -5.74 -5.79
CA GLY A 277 -19.68 -5.84 -7.20
C GLY A 277 -20.26 -7.06 -7.94
N ARG A 278 -20.37 -8.20 -7.26
CA ARG A 278 -20.71 -9.53 -7.83
C ARG A 278 -21.61 -10.35 -6.89
N ALA A 279 -22.05 -11.52 -7.35
CA ALA A 279 -22.97 -12.41 -6.63
C ALA A 279 -22.56 -13.89 -6.78
N TYR A 280 -21.27 -14.20 -6.56
CA TYR A 280 -20.74 -15.56 -6.73
C TYR A 280 -21.06 -16.50 -5.57
N ARG A 281 -20.96 -16.02 -4.33
CA ARG A 281 -21.22 -16.80 -3.11
C ARG A 281 -22.50 -16.30 -2.47
N LYS A 282 -23.37 -17.22 -2.05
CA LYS A 282 -24.57 -16.88 -1.27
C LYS A 282 -24.13 -16.50 0.14
N LYS A 283 -24.75 -15.46 0.72
CA LYS A 283 -24.50 -15.10 2.12
C LYS A 283 -25.10 -16.18 3.04
N THR A 284 -24.38 -16.58 4.06
CA THR A 284 -24.89 -17.48 5.11
C THR A 284 -25.69 -16.72 6.16
N LYS A 285 -26.57 -17.42 6.91
CA LYS A 285 -27.32 -16.83 8.03
C LYS A 285 -26.37 -16.46 9.18
N GLU A 286 -25.50 -17.39 9.55
CA GLU A 286 -24.41 -17.19 10.50
C GLU A 286 -23.24 -16.49 9.80
N ARG A 287 -22.68 -15.45 10.44
CA ARG A 287 -21.60 -14.63 9.88
C ARG A 287 -20.60 -14.24 10.97
N LYS A 288 -19.31 -14.11 10.60
CA LYS A 288 -18.27 -13.51 11.44
C LYS A 288 -18.66 -12.06 11.76
N LEU A 289 -18.40 -11.62 13.00
CA LEU A 289 -18.59 -10.24 13.44
C LEU A 289 -17.65 -9.26 12.71
N THR A 290 -16.44 -9.72 12.38
CA THR A 290 -15.39 -8.92 11.73
C THR A 290 -14.60 -9.73 10.71
N CYS A 291 -13.91 -9.05 9.81
CA CYS A 291 -12.94 -9.63 8.87
C CYS A 291 -11.47 -9.36 9.26
N GLY A 292 -11.22 -8.79 10.45
CA GLY A 292 -9.89 -8.45 10.99
C GLY A 292 -9.17 -7.28 10.32
N ARG A 293 -9.49 -6.97 9.05
CA ARG A 293 -8.74 -6.01 8.23
C ARG A 293 -8.64 -4.57 8.77
N PRO A 294 -9.65 -3.95 9.42
CA PRO A 294 -9.49 -2.60 9.98
C PRO A 294 -8.47 -2.52 11.14
N GLU A 295 -8.20 -3.64 11.80
CA GLU A 295 -7.31 -3.73 12.97
C GLU A 295 -5.91 -4.23 12.58
N CYS A 296 -5.86 -5.31 11.78
CA CYS A 296 -4.66 -6.09 11.47
C CYS A 296 -4.40 -6.23 9.95
N GLY A 297 -5.19 -5.55 9.12
CA GLY A 297 -5.03 -5.57 7.67
C GLY A 297 -3.93 -4.64 7.17
N PRO A 298 -3.49 -4.84 5.91
CA PRO A 298 -2.58 -3.93 5.24
C PRO A 298 -3.32 -2.66 4.82
N ILE A 299 -2.62 -1.52 4.86
CA ILE A 299 -3.15 -0.23 4.42
C ILE A 299 -3.43 -0.27 2.91
N GLN A 300 -4.49 0.40 2.45
CA GLN A 300 -4.78 0.58 1.02
C GLN A 300 -4.79 2.08 0.68
N ILE A 301 -3.96 2.51 -0.26
CA ILE A 301 -3.98 3.86 -0.81
C ILE A 301 -4.29 3.75 -2.31
N GLN A 302 -5.33 4.47 -2.75
CA GLN A 302 -5.81 4.48 -4.13
C GLN A 302 -4.95 5.40 -5.02
N ALA A 303 -5.08 5.30 -6.35
CA ALA A 303 -4.23 6.05 -7.29
C ALA A 303 -4.42 7.59 -7.25
N ASP A 304 -5.51 8.05 -6.64
CA ASP A 304 -5.85 9.45 -6.35
C ASP A 304 -5.44 9.91 -4.94
N GLY A 305 -4.71 9.08 -4.17
CA GLY A 305 -4.26 9.39 -2.81
C GLY A 305 -5.30 9.14 -1.72
N LYS A 306 -6.49 8.63 -2.06
CA LYS A 306 -7.50 8.28 -1.05
C LYS A 306 -7.10 7.02 -0.30
N MET A 307 -7.08 7.09 1.03
CA MET A 307 -6.83 5.91 1.86
C MET A 307 -8.15 5.23 2.20
N VAL A 308 -8.22 3.90 2.02
CA VAL A 308 -9.43 3.10 2.28
C VAL A 308 -9.12 1.87 3.13
N VAL A 309 -10.13 1.35 3.81
CA VAL A 309 -9.96 0.26 4.79
C VAL A 309 -9.81 -1.13 4.15
N CYS A 310 -10.27 -1.33 2.90
CA CYS A 310 -10.43 -2.67 2.34
C CYS A 310 -10.01 -2.81 0.87
N CYS A 311 -9.20 -3.82 0.56
CA CYS A 311 -8.83 -4.19 -0.81
C CYS A 311 -9.97 -4.76 -1.67
N PHE A 312 -11.20 -4.85 -1.11
CA PHE A 312 -12.41 -5.22 -1.85
C PHE A 312 -13.34 -4.01 -2.10
N ASP A 313 -12.96 -2.83 -1.62
CA ASP A 313 -13.65 -1.57 -1.87
C ASP A 313 -13.17 -0.95 -3.18
N TYR A 314 -13.87 -1.28 -4.27
CA TYR A 314 -13.48 -0.87 -5.61
C TYR A 314 -13.85 0.57 -5.95
N ASN A 315 -14.79 1.17 -5.23
CA ASN A 315 -15.27 2.53 -5.45
C ASN A 315 -14.84 3.54 -4.37
N GLY A 316 -14.27 3.10 -3.25
CA GLY A 316 -13.82 3.99 -2.16
C GLY A 316 -14.94 4.38 -1.19
N GLU A 317 -15.93 3.51 -1.01
CA GLU A 317 -17.07 3.70 -0.10
C GLU A 317 -16.64 3.70 1.39
N LEU A 318 -15.41 3.26 1.69
CA LEU A 318 -14.75 3.30 3.00
C LEU A 318 -13.49 4.18 2.97
N GLU A 319 -13.56 5.35 2.33
CA GLU A 319 -12.55 6.41 2.46
C GLU A 319 -12.42 6.84 3.93
N VAL A 320 -11.18 6.95 4.40
CA VAL A 320 -10.84 7.41 5.76
C VAL A 320 -9.91 8.63 5.78
N GLY A 321 -9.36 9.04 4.62
CA GLY A 321 -8.50 10.21 4.53
C GLY A 321 -7.82 10.37 3.16
N ASP A 322 -7.02 11.43 3.04
CA ASP A 322 -6.48 11.94 1.78
C ASP A 322 -4.99 12.27 1.92
N THR A 323 -4.12 11.45 1.33
CA THR A 323 -2.67 11.53 1.57
C THR A 323 -2.01 12.76 0.94
N TYR A 324 -2.73 13.55 0.14
CA TYR A 324 -2.27 14.88 -0.32
C TYR A 324 -2.52 15.99 0.72
N LYS A 325 -3.26 15.71 1.79
CA LYS A 325 -3.63 16.68 2.84
C LYS A 325 -2.99 16.36 4.18
N GLU A 326 -2.88 15.08 4.52
CA GLU A 326 -2.58 14.54 5.84
C GLU A 326 -1.58 13.37 5.73
N SER A 327 -0.85 13.04 6.80
CA SER A 327 0.06 11.90 6.77
C SER A 327 -0.69 10.57 6.94
N ILE A 328 -0.06 9.46 6.55
CA ILE A 328 -0.59 8.12 6.82
C ILE A 328 -0.81 7.94 8.33
N GLU A 329 0.09 8.46 9.18
CA GLU A 329 -0.03 8.35 10.64
C GLU A 329 -1.26 9.09 11.17
N ASP A 330 -1.51 10.31 10.71
CA ASP A 330 -2.68 11.10 11.10
C ASP A 330 -3.99 10.39 10.70
N ILE A 331 -4.08 9.93 9.45
CA ILE A 331 -5.26 9.21 8.94
C ILE A 331 -5.46 7.89 9.70
N LEU A 332 -4.39 7.19 10.08
CA LEU A 332 -4.48 5.96 10.87
C LEU A 332 -4.99 6.19 12.30
N GLY A 333 -4.79 7.39 12.85
CA GLY A 333 -5.27 7.84 14.15
C GLY A 333 -6.63 8.56 14.12
N GLY A 334 -7.11 8.96 12.94
CA GLY A 334 -8.32 9.77 12.75
C GLY A 334 -9.65 9.10 13.11
N ASP A 335 -10.66 9.94 13.35
CA ASP A 335 -11.98 9.54 13.84
C ASP A 335 -12.73 8.64 12.83
N GLU A 336 -12.64 8.93 11.53
CA GLU A 336 -13.25 8.14 10.46
C GLU A 336 -12.77 6.68 10.49
N PHE A 337 -11.46 6.45 10.63
CA PHE A 337 -10.95 5.08 10.66
C PHE A 337 -11.23 4.40 12.00
N ASN A 338 -11.16 5.13 13.12
CA ASN A 338 -11.52 4.60 14.43
C ASN A 338 -13.00 4.21 14.51
N SER A 339 -13.91 4.96 13.86
CA SER A 339 -15.33 4.60 13.76
C SER A 339 -15.53 3.27 13.03
N ILE A 340 -14.80 3.02 11.93
CA ILE A 340 -14.87 1.74 11.22
C ILE A 340 -14.28 0.59 12.07
N ARG A 341 -13.20 0.84 12.83
CA ARG A 341 -12.65 -0.14 13.78
C ARG A 341 -13.65 -0.47 14.89
N GLU A 342 -14.27 0.52 15.51
CA GLU A 342 -15.27 0.34 16.57
C GLU A 342 -16.46 -0.49 16.08
N LYS A 343 -17.03 -0.15 14.91
CA LYS A 343 -18.08 -0.94 14.24
C LYS A 343 -17.68 -2.40 14.05
N HIS A 344 -16.43 -2.65 13.66
CA HIS A 344 -15.90 -4.01 13.52
C HIS A 344 -15.65 -4.72 14.85
N ARG A 345 -15.24 -4.02 15.91
CA ARG A 345 -15.06 -4.59 17.27
C ARG A 345 -16.40 -4.95 17.91
N ASN A 346 -17.42 -4.12 17.71
CA ASN A 346 -18.78 -4.31 18.24
C ASN A 346 -19.64 -5.24 17.36
N GLY A 347 -19.17 -5.62 16.17
CA GLY A 347 -19.93 -6.42 15.19
C GLY A 347 -21.06 -5.68 14.48
N ASP A 348 -21.25 -4.37 14.75
CA ASP A 348 -22.22 -3.54 14.05
C ASP A 348 -21.65 -3.03 12.71
N LEU A 349 -21.82 -3.84 11.68
CA LEU A 349 -21.43 -3.49 10.31
C LEU A 349 -22.48 -2.63 9.59
N SER A 350 -23.48 -2.07 10.28
CA SER A 350 -24.53 -1.25 9.68
C SER A 350 -23.97 0.01 9.00
N GLY A 351 -24.54 0.35 7.85
CA GLY A 351 -24.06 1.43 6.98
C GLY A 351 -22.74 1.15 6.26
N LEU A 352 -22.02 0.06 6.55
CA LEU A 352 -20.77 -0.30 5.87
C LEU A 352 -21.02 -1.29 4.72
N ILE A 353 -20.28 -1.17 3.62
CA ILE A 353 -20.26 -2.20 2.55
C ILE A 353 -19.88 -3.60 3.08
N CYS A 354 -19.18 -3.68 4.22
CA CYS A 354 -18.88 -4.90 4.97
C CYS A 354 -20.13 -5.74 5.27
N ALA A 355 -21.29 -5.12 5.56
CA ALA A 355 -22.55 -5.83 5.76
C ALA A 355 -22.95 -6.70 4.55
N THR A 356 -22.46 -6.40 3.35
CA THR A 356 -22.71 -7.19 2.14
C THR A 356 -21.63 -8.20 1.79
N CYS A 357 -20.45 -8.14 2.42
CA CYS A 357 -19.28 -8.94 2.06
C CYS A 357 -19.44 -10.44 2.35
N ASP A 358 -19.10 -11.28 1.37
CA ASP A 358 -19.16 -12.75 1.46
C ASP A 358 -17.97 -13.38 2.22
N GLN A 359 -16.93 -12.59 2.51
CA GLN A 359 -15.81 -12.97 3.38
C GLN A 359 -16.23 -13.22 4.84
N LEU A 360 -17.40 -12.74 5.24
CA LEU A 360 -17.94 -12.91 6.59
C LEU A 360 -18.80 -14.17 6.73
N ASN A 361 -18.94 -14.99 5.69
CA ASN A 361 -19.70 -16.25 5.79
C ASN A 361 -19.05 -17.22 6.80
N VAL A 362 -19.86 -17.87 7.64
CA VAL A 362 -19.45 -19.02 8.46
C VAL A 362 -19.63 -20.31 7.65
N GLY A 363 -18.76 -21.31 7.85
CA GLY A 363 -18.80 -22.61 7.14
C GLY A 363 -18.23 -22.59 5.71
N ASP A 364 -18.42 -21.51 4.94
CA ASP A 364 -17.73 -21.26 3.66
C ASP A 364 -16.52 -20.31 3.84
N THR A 365 -15.84 -20.47 4.98
CA THR A 365 -14.82 -19.54 5.49
C THR A 365 -13.49 -19.63 4.76
N ASN A 366 -13.19 -20.73 4.05
CA ASN A 366 -11.94 -20.86 3.30
C ASN A 366 -12.09 -20.40 1.84
N PRO A 367 -11.63 -19.18 1.49
CA PRO A 367 -11.53 -18.74 0.11
C PRO A 367 -10.35 -19.38 -0.64
N LEU A 368 -9.32 -19.88 0.05
CA LEU A 368 -8.14 -20.50 -0.55
C LEU A 368 -8.39 -22.00 -0.73
N LEU A 369 -8.63 -22.43 -1.96
CA LEU A 369 -8.91 -23.82 -2.33
C LEU A 369 -7.64 -24.67 -2.35
N TYR A 370 -6.50 -24.04 -2.69
CA TYR A 370 -5.20 -24.70 -2.77
C TYR A 370 -4.07 -23.67 -2.69
N SER A 371 -2.99 -24.02 -1.98
CA SER A 371 -1.72 -23.30 -2.06
C SER A 371 -0.53 -24.23 -1.83
N ASN A 372 0.45 -24.21 -2.73
CA ASN A 372 1.75 -24.86 -2.48
C ASN A 372 2.66 -24.01 -1.55
N ARG A 373 2.31 -22.74 -1.34
CA ARG A 373 2.98 -21.83 -0.40
C ARG A 373 2.47 -22.02 1.02
N ASP A 374 1.20 -22.40 1.18
CA ASP A 374 0.51 -22.57 2.45
C ASP A 374 -0.36 -23.84 2.44
N PRO A 375 0.19 -25.02 2.78
CA PRO A 375 -0.53 -26.29 2.65
C PRO A 375 -1.82 -26.37 3.48
N GLU A 376 -1.87 -25.67 4.62
CA GLU A 376 -3.07 -25.56 5.47
C GLU A 376 -4.14 -24.63 4.89
N CYS A 377 -3.80 -23.84 3.87
CA CYS A 377 -4.65 -22.82 3.24
C CYS A 377 -5.28 -21.89 4.29
N ASN A 378 -4.47 -21.32 5.17
CA ASN A 378 -4.94 -20.53 6.32
C ASN A 378 -5.68 -19.27 5.86
N ILE A 379 -6.89 -19.10 6.38
CA ILE A 379 -7.83 -18.07 5.92
C ILE A 379 -7.58 -16.69 6.54
N ASN A 380 -6.83 -16.71 7.65
CA ASN A 380 -6.58 -15.57 8.51
C ASN A 380 -5.22 -14.93 8.21
N VAL A 381 -4.69 -15.04 6.99
CA VAL A 381 -3.43 -14.39 6.60
C VAL A 381 -3.58 -13.53 5.34
N THR A 382 -2.76 -12.48 5.20
CA THR A 382 -2.64 -11.75 3.93
C THR A 382 -2.00 -12.63 2.86
N SER A 383 -2.56 -12.62 1.65
CA SER A 383 -2.05 -13.45 0.54
C SER A 383 -0.65 -13.04 0.06
N SER A 384 -0.22 -11.80 0.34
CA SER A 384 1.09 -11.26 0.00
C SER A 384 2.14 -11.59 1.07
N THR A 385 2.02 -11.01 2.28
CA THR A 385 3.01 -11.14 3.37
C THR A 385 2.77 -12.30 4.34
N LYS A 386 1.65 -13.06 4.23
CA LYS A 386 1.20 -14.05 5.22
C LYS A 386 0.98 -13.48 6.63
N PHE A 387 0.78 -12.17 6.77
CA PHE A 387 0.52 -11.54 8.06
C PHE A 387 -0.84 -11.98 8.64
N LYS A 388 -0.87 -12.41 9.90
CA LYS A 388 -2.10 -12.91 10.55
C LYS A 388 -3.09 -11.77 10.83
N LEU A 389 -4.28 -11.87 10.25
CA LEU A 389 -5.42 -10.96 10.44
C LEU A 389 -6.16 -11.23 11.76
N GLU A 390 -5.96 -12.41 12.36
CA GLU A 390 -6.43 -12.77 13.70
C GLU A 390 -5.18 -12.87 14.61
N GLU A 391 -4.95 -11.81 15.40
CA GLU A 391 -4.32 -11.95 16.71
C GLU A 391 -5.48 -12.10 17.70
N ASN A 392 -5.48 -13.21 18.44
CA ASN A 392 -6.42 -13.41 19.52
C ASN A 392 -6.06 -12.50 20.71
N GLU A 393 -7.06 -12.32 21.56
CA GLU A 393 -7.00 -11.72 22.88
C GLU A 393 -5.72 -12.06 23.67
N ASN A 394 -4.98 -11.02 24.07
CA ASN A 394 -3.83 -11.02 25.00
C ASN A 394 -2.51 -11.65 24.50
N ASP A 395 -1.53 -10.78 24.22
CA ASP A 395 -0.10 -10.92 24.53
C ASP A 395 0.46 -9.54 24.91
#